data_AF-A0A061E464-F1
#
_entry.id   AF-A0A061E464-F1
#
_cell.length_a   1.000
_cell.length_b   1.000
_cell.length_c   1.000
_cell.angle_alpha   90.00
_cell.angle_beta   90.00
_cell.angle_gamma   90.00
#
_symmetry.space_group_name_H-M   'P 1'
#
loop_
_entity.id
_entity.type
_entity.pdbx_description
1 polymer ?
#
loop_
_entity_poly.entity_id
_entity_poly.type
_entity_poly.pdbx_seq_one_letter_code
_entity_poly.pdbx_strand_id
1 'polypeptide(L)'
;MNDDRDVAAVVTSSMGVSGRDNISPQICFYHQSSRLGWHLSFGSPGKVKARKFDPRISRDMLAEAIIKHDLPYAFVEYDKIRAWAKYVNPDMVMPSRNAAISYVQRIHLREKEKLKQAMAKPFYETTNLISGSSYPTSNLYFMQVWKIESILNANLHNEDEIIKDMSQRMKMKFDKYWKDYSVVLAFRAILDPKMKFDFLRFCYYKIDASTCHEKLENVKTKLYELFEEYASNTRASSTSSLNE
;
A
#
# COMPACT_ATOMS: atom_id res chain seq x y z
N MET A 1 -7.55 23.32 -25.07
CA MET A 1 -8.79 22.53 -25.26
C MET A 1 -8.36 21.26 -25.99
N ASN A 2 -8.45 20.11 -25.33
CA ASN A 2 -7.73 18.84 -25.54
C ASN A 2 -6.46 18.72 -24.68
N ASP A 3 -6.63 18.17 -23.46
CA ASP A 3 -5.63 17.28 -22.82
C ASP A 3 -6.15 16.57 -21.54
N ASP A 4 -7.32 16.96 -21.01
CA ASP A 4 -7.87 16.32 -19.80
C ASP A 4 -8.41 14.89 -20.03
N ARG A 5 -8.51 14.45 -21.30
CA ARG A 5 -8.96 13.07 -21.63
C ARG A 5 -7.84 12.03 -21.51
N ASP A 6 -6.57 12.43 -21.62
CA ASP A 6 -5.45 11.48 -21.57
C ASP A 6 -5.04 11.14 -20.14
N VAL A 7 -5.20 12.06 -19.17
CA VAL A 7 -4.92 11.77 -17.76
C VAL A 7 -5.94 10.78 -17.18
N ALA A 8 -7.22 10.91 -17.56
CA ALA A 8 -8.27 9.96 -17.17
C ALA A 8 -8.12 8.59 -17.86
N ALA A 9 -7.64 8.55 -19.11
CA ALA A 9 -7.38 7.32 -19.86
C ALA A 9 -6.18 6.52 -19.28
N VAL A 10 -5.13 7.20 -18.83
CA VAL A 10 -3.97 6.57 -18.19
C VAL A 10 -4.33 5.97 -16.82
N VAL A 11 -5.22 6.63 -16.06
CA VAL A 11 -5.68 6.14 -14.75
C VAL A 11 -6.66 4.97 -14.89
N THR A 12 -7.54 5.00 -15.88
CA THR A 12 -8.49 3.89 -16.15
C THR A 12 -7.81 2.65 -16.74
N SER A 13 -6.75 2.82 -17.54
CA SER A 13 -5.91 1.69 -18.01
C SER A 13 -5.09 1.05 -16.89
N SER A 14 -4.74 1.78 -15.83
CA SER A 14 -3.99 1.29 -14.66
C SER A 14 -4.86 0.47 -13.69
N MET A 15 -6.19 0.63 -13.76
CA MET A 15 -7.13 -0.03 -12.87
C MET A 15 -7.65 -1.40 -13.35
N GLY A 16 -7.34 -1.83 -14.57
CA GLY A 16 -7.62 -3.21 -15.03
C GLY A 16 -9.03 -3.70 -14.68
N VAL A 17 -10.06 -2.89 -14.94
CA VAL A 17 -11.45 -3.32 -14.75
C VAL A 17 -12.03 -3.73 -16.10
N SER A 18 -11.55 -4.85 -16.63
CA SER A 18 -12.26 -5.58 -17.69
C SER A 18 -12.08 -7.09 -17.50
N GLY A 19 -13.18 -7.77 -17.17
CA GLY A 19 -13.41 -9.16 -17.52
C GLY A 19 -12.60 -10.24 -16.79
N ARG A 20 -13.21 -10.84 -15.76
CA ARG A 20 -12.90 -12.22 -15.30
C ARG A 20 -11.43 -12.57 -15.07
N ASP A 21 -10.71 -11.73 -14.33
CA ASP A 21 -9.45 -12.19 -13.73
C ASP A 21 -9.76 -12.95 -12.44
N ASN A 22 -9.81 -14.26 -12.61
CA ASN A 22 -9.80 -15.24 -11.54
C ASN A 22 -8.44 -15.10 -10.82
N ILE A 23 -8.37 -14.18 -9.86
CA ILE A 23 -7.21 -14.06 -8.97
C ILE A 23 -7.15 -15.37 -8.20
N SER A 24 -6.33 -16.28 -8.70
CA SER A 24 -6.06 -17.55 -8.04
C SER A 24 -5.62 -17.25 -6.61
N PRO A 25 -6.29 -17.77 -5.57
CA PRO A 25 -6.01 -17.43 -4.16
C PRO A 25 -4.58 -17.72 -3.71
N GLN A 26 -3.81 -18.44 -4.51
CA GLN A 26 -2.52 -19.03 -4.13
C GLN A 26 -1.35 -18.05 -4.01
N ILE A 27 -1.35 -16.91 -4.70
CA ILE A 27 -0.14 -16.07 -4.77
C ILE A 27 0.01 -15.15 -3.54
N CYS A 28 -1.05 -14.89 -2.76
CA CYS A 28 -1.02 -13.91 -1.66
C CYS A 28 -0.78 -14.48 -0.25
N PHE A 29 -0.66 -15.80 -0.05
CA PHE A 29 -0.66 -16.39 1.30
C PHE A 29 0.69 -16.95 1.78
N TYR A 30 1.77 -16.85 0.99
CA TYR A 30 2.98 -17.62 1.24
C TYR A 30 3.93 -17.09 2.34
N HIS A 31 3.66 -15.95 2.98
CA HIS A 31 4.60 -15.39 3.96
C HIS A 31 3.97 -14.90 5.25
N GLN A 32 3.29 -15.77 6.01
CA GLN A 32 3.10 -15.51 7.44
C GLN A 32 3.47 -16.73 8.28
N SER A 33 4.70 -16.71 8.79
CA SER A 33 5.20 -17.70 9.76
C SER A 33 5.83 -17.00 10.95
N SER A 34 5.19 -15.96 11.49
CA SER A 34 5.70 -15.24 12.66
C SER A 34 4.60 -14.65 13.54
N ARG A 35 3.52 -15.39 13.83
CA ARG A 35 2.49 -14.94 14.80
C ARG A 35 2.05 -15.97 15.85
N LEU A 36 2.73 -17.10 15.95
CA LEU A 36 2.59 -17.97 17.11
C LEU A 36 3.73 -17.69 18.07
N GLY A 37 3.48 -16.77 19.00
CA GLY A 37 4.30 -16.58 20.19
C GLY A 37 4.28 -17.86 21.02
N TRP A 38 5.20 -18.78 20.71
CA TRP A 38 5.60 -19.87 21.57
C TRP A 38 6.57 -19.35 22.64
N HIS A 39 6.16 -18.34 23.41
CA HIS A 39 6.86 -18.02 24.64
C HIS A 39 6.41 -19.04 25.69
N LEU A 40 7.29 -19.97 26.04
CA LEU A 40 7.17 -20.79 27.24
C LEU A 40 7.01 -19.83 28.43
N SER A 41 5.80 -19.78 29.01
CA SER A 41 5.64 -19.15 30.32
C SER A 41 6.31 -20.06 31.34
N PHE A 42 7.54 -19.75 31.71
CA PHE A 42 8.21 -20.37 32.85
C PHE A 42 7.50 -19.89 34.12
N GLY A 43 6.52 -20.67 34.59
CA GLY A 43 6.09 -20.60 35.97
C GLY A 43 7.24 -21.03 36.90
N SER A 44 7.17 -20.58 38.16
CA SER A 44 8.12 -20.93 39.22
C SER A 44 8.59 -22.40 39.18
N PRO A 45 9.85 -22.68 39.55
CA PRO A 45 10.46 -23.99 39.31
C PRO A 45 9.64 -25.10 39.98
N GLY A 46 9.22 -26.08 39.18
CA GLY A 46 8.62 -27.33 39.66
C GLY A 46 7.12 -27.52 39.45
N LYS A 47 6.38 -26.59 38.85
CA LYS A 47 4.96 -26.81 38.47
C LYS A 47 4.71 -26.49 37.00
N VAL A 48 4.73 -27.52 36.16
CA VAL A 48 4.30 -27.42 34.76
C VAL A 48 2.76 -27.34 34.76
N LYS A 49 2.19 -26.14 34.65
CA LYS A 49 0.76 -26.01 34.34
C LYS A 49 0.56 -26.39 32.87
N ALA A 50 -0.14 -27.48 32.61
CA ALA A 50 -0.59 -27.81 31.26
C ALA A 50 -1.38 -26.62 30.68
N ARG A 51 -1.00 -26.18 29.47
CA ARG A 51 -1.70 -25.10 28.78
C ARG A 51 -3.12 -25.60 28.47
N LYS A 52 -4.14 -24.90 28.96
CA LYS A 52 -5.55 -25.25 28.67
C LYS A 52 -5.80 -25.13 27.16
N PHE A 53 -6.52 -26.09 26.60
CA PHE A 53 -6.92 -26.06 25.20
C PHE A 53 -7.87 -24.87 24.95
N ASP A 54 -7.52 -24.03 23.97
CA ASP A 54 -8.38 -22.96 23.48
C ASP A 54 -8.92 -23.32 22.09
N PRO A 55 -10.22 -23.60 21.95
CA PRO A 55 -10.82 -23.91 20.66
C PRO A 55 -10.64 -22.80 19.62
N ARG A 56 -10.49 -21.53 20.01
CA ARG A 56 -10.28 -20.42 19.06
C ARG A 56 -8.90 -20.48 18.42
N ILE A 57 -7.87 -20.71 19.24
CA ILE A 57 -6.49 -20.85 18.77
C ILE A 57 -6.38 -22.07 17.85
N SER A 58 -7.01 -23.19 18.22
CA SER A 58 -7.04 -24.40 17.39
C SER A 58 -7.70 -24.16 16.03
N ARG A 59 -8.81 -23.40 15.97
CA ARG A 59 -9.49 -23.07 14.71
C ARG A 59 -8.64 -22.19 13.79
N ASP A 60 -7.96 -21.19 14.35
CA ASP A 60 -7.09 -20.30 13.57
C ASP A 60 -5.86 -21.08 13.07
N MET A 61 -5.22 -21.91 13.90
CA MET A 61 -4.13 -22.80 13.48
C MET A 61 -4.55 -23.76 12.36
N LEU A 62 -5.77 -24.32 12.45
CA LEU A 62 -6.29 -25.21 11.42
C LEU A 62 -6.51 -24.49 10.09
N ALA A 63 -7.09 -23.29 10.13
CA ALA A 63 -7.31 -22.47 8.94
C ALA A 63 -5.96 -22.03 8.32
N GLU A 64 -4.99 -21.63 9.14
CA GLU A 64 -3.62 -21.34 8.71
C GLU A 64 -2.97 -22.56 8.05
N ALA A 65 -3.11 -23.76 8.61
CA ALA A 65 -2.57 -24.98 8.02
C ALA A 65 -3.22 -25.31 6.67
N ILE A 66 -4.54 -25.17 6.56
CA ILE A 66 -5.27 -25.36 5.30
C ILE A 66 -4.75 -24.40 4.23
N ILE A 67 -4.61 -23.12 4.57
CA ILE A 67 -4.13 -22.08 3.65
C ILE A 67 -2.66 -22.33 3.25
N LYS A 68 -1.79 -22.57 4.24
CA LYS A 68 -0.33 -22.67 4.04
C LYS A 68 0.08 -23.90 3.23
N HIS A 69 -0.67 -24.99 3.37
CA HIS A 69 -0.36 -26.28 2.73
C HIS A 69 -1.35 -26.64 1.61
N ASP A 70 -2.23 -25.70 1.24
CA ASP A 70 -3.25 -25.89 0.20
C ASP A 70 -4.05 -27.19 0.38
N LEU A 71 -4.47 -27.45 1.62
CA LEU A 71 -5.19 -28.68 1.93
C LEU A 71 -6.63 -28.58 1.43
N PRO A 72 -7.21 -29.67 0.89
CA PRO A 72 -8.62 -29.68 0.54
C PRO A 72 -9.46 -29.47 1.81
N TYR A 73 -10.55 -28.69 1.74
CA TYR A 73 -11.43 -28.48 2.91
C TYR A 73 -12.01 -29.79 3.47
N ALA A 74 -12.08 -30.84 2.67
CA ALA A 74 -12.48 -32.18 3.12
C ALA A 74 -11.47 -32.85 4.07
N PHE A 75 -10.23 -32.35 4.16
CA PHE A 75 -9.17 -32.85 5.04
C PHE A 75 -9.64 -33.02 6.50
N VAL A 76 -10.44 -32.08 7.00
CA VAL A 76 -10.97 -32.09 8.38
C VAL A 76 -12.00 -33.19 8.64
N GLU A 77 -12.50 -33.82 7.57
CA GLU A 77 -13.50 -34.88 7.61
C GLU A 77 -12.91 -36.28 7.44
N TYR A 78 -11.61 -36.40 7.16
CA TYR A 78 -10.97 -37.69 6.97
C TYR A 78 -10.96 -38.50 8.27
N ASP A 79 -11.44 -39.74 8.20
CA ASP A 79 -11.65 -40.59 9.39
C ASP A 79 -10.38 -40.78 10.21
N LYS A 80 -9.25 -41.04 9.55
CA LYS A 80 -7.95 -41.20 10.22
C LYS A 80 -7.48 -39.90 10.89
N ILE A 81 -7.74 -38.74 10.29
CA ILE A 81 -7.40 -37.44 10.87
C ILE A 81 -8.25 -37.17 12.10
N ARG A 82 -9.56 -37.47 12.04
CA ARG A 82 -10.46 -37.33 13.19
C ARG A 82 -10.12 -38.29 14.33
N ALA A 83 -9.77 -39.53 14.00
CA ALA A 83 -9.33 -40.52 14.98
C ALA A 83 -8.02 -40.09 15.66
N TRP A 84 -7.03 -39.66 14.86
CA TRP A 84 -5.76 -39.15 15.36
C TRP A 84 -5.96 -37.91 16.25
N ALA A 85 -6.78 -36.97 15.83
CA ALA A 85 -7.11 -35.77 16.60
C ALA A 85 -7.67 -36.11 17.99
N LYS A 86 -8.67 -37.00 18.05
CA LYS A 86 -9.26 -37.45 19.33
C LYS A 86 -8.27 -38.20 20.22
N TYR A 87 -7.36 -38.97 19.62
CA TYR A 87 -6.31 -39.67 20.35
C TYR A 87 -5.33 -38.69 21.03
N VAL A 88 -4.94 -37.63 20.32
CA VAL A 88 -4.00 -36.62 20.84
C VAL A 88 -4.65 -35.80 21.97
N ASN A 89 -5.91 -35.40 21.80
CA ASN A 89 -6.65 -34.69 22.83
C ASN A 89 -8.14 -35.01 22.73
N PRO A 90 -8.75 -35.70 23.72
CA PRO A 90 -10.17 -36.03 23.69
C PRO A 90 -11.10 -34.81 23.62
N ASP A 91 -10.68 -33.66 24.16
CA ASP A 91 -11.44 -32.40 24.11
C ASP A 91 -11.40 -31.73 22.73
N MET A 92 -10.52 -32.19 21.83
CA MET A 92 -10.42 -31.65 20.48
C MET A 92 -11.53 -32.21 19.59
N VAL A 93 -12.42 -31.31 19.18
CA VAL A 93 -13.47 -31.61 18.21
C VAL A 93 -13.06 -31.09 16.84
N MET A 94 -12.85 -32.02 15.90
CA MET A 94 -12.61 -31.64 14.51
C MET A 94 -13.87 -31.01 13.90
N PRO A 95 -13.73 -29.87 13.19
CA PRO A 95 -14.87 -29.19 12.58
C PRO A 95 -15.43 -29.96 11.36
N SER A 96 -16.61 -29.54 10.90
CA SER A 96 -17.12 -29.91 9.59
C SER A 96 -16.40 -29.15 8.48
N ARG A 97 -16.52 -29.63 7.23
CA ARG A 97 -16.02 -28.91 6.04
C ARG A 97 -16.50 -27.46 6.00
N ASN A 98 -17.78 -27.22 6.27
CA ASN A 98 -18.38 -25.87 6.22
C ASN A 98 -17.83 -24.95 7.32
N ALA A 99 -17.56 -25.48 8.51
CA ALA A 99 -16.93 -24.71 9.57
C ALA A 99 -15.47 -24.36 9.22
N ALA A 100 -14.71 -25.29 8.65
CA ALA A 100 -13.35 -25.01 8.16
C ALA A 100 -13.34 -23.93 7.06
N ILE A 101 -14.28 -24.02 6.09
CA ILE A 101 -14.49 -22.98 5.07
C ILE A 101 -14.75 -21.62 5.74
N SER A 102 -15.64 -21.56 6.72
CA SER A 102 -15.95 -20.32 7.45
C SER A 102 -14.72 -19.74 8.17
N TYR A 103 -13.86 -20.58 8.75
CA TYR A 103 -12.64 -20.11 9.42
C TYR A 103 -11.64 -19.51 8.43
N VAL A 104 -11.42 -20.17 7.29
CA VAL A 104 -10.57 -19.66 6.20
C VAL A 104 -11.13 -18.36 5.63
N GLN A 105 -12.44 -18.30 5.34
CA GLN A 105 -13.11 -17.09 4.87
C GLN A 105 -12.95 -15.92 5.85
N ARG A 106 -13.02 -16.20 7.16
CA ARG A 106 -12.83 -15.18 8.19
C ARG A 106 -11.41 -14.61 8.20
N ILE A 107 -10.38 -15.46 8.05
CA ILE A 107 -8.99 -14.99 7.89
C ILE A 107 -8.85 -14.15 6.63
N HIS A 108 -9.35 -14.65 5.49
CA HIS A 108 -9.31 -13.91 4.23
C HIS A 108 -9.96 -12.53 4.34
N LEU A 109 -11.17 -12.43 4.91
CA LEU A 109 -11.88 -11.17 5.05
C LEU A 109 -11.14 -10.18 5.96
N ARG A 110 -10.53 -10.69 7.05
CA ARG A 110 -9.70 -9.88 7.96
C ARG A 110 -8.51 -9.29 7.23
N GLU A 111 -7.73 -10.11 6.53
CA GLU A 111 -6.54 -9.63 5.81
C GLU A 111 -6.90 -8.71 4.64
N LYS A 112 -8.00 -9.00 3.94
CA LYS A 112 -8.55 -8.14 2.90
C LYS A 112 -8.91 -6.75 3.43
N GLU A 113 -9.59 -6.67 4.58
CA GLU A 113 -9.98 -5.38 5.14
C GLU A 113 -8.76 -4.60 5.66
N LYS A 114 -7.77 -5.27 6.28
CA LYS A 114 -6.51 -4.62 6.65
C LYS A 114 -5.81 -4.00 5.44
N LEU A 115 -5.65 -4.77 4.36
CA LEU A 115 -5.04 -4.28 3.12
C LEU A 115 -5.82 -3.12 2.53
N LYS A 116 -7.16 -3.20 2.53
CA LYS A 116 -8.02 -2.13 2.05
C LYS A 116 -7.81 -0.84 2.84
N GLN A 117 -7.75 -0.91 4.17
CA GLN A 117 -7.55 0.26 5.02
C GLN A 117 -6.13 0.84 4.90
N ALA A 118 -5.12 -0.02 4.88
CA ALA A 118 -3.72 0.41 4.82
C ALA A 118 -3.35 0.98 3.44
N MET A 119 -3.79 0.34 2.35
CA MET A 119 -3.30 0.60 1.00
C MET A 119 -4.36 1.19 0.08
N ALA A 120 -5.53 0.57 -0.05
CA ALA A 120 -6.50 0.98 -1.06
C ALA A 120 -7.20 2.31 -0.73
N LYS A 121 -7.57 2.50 0.54
CA LYS A 121 -8.33 3.68 0.99
C LYS A 121 -7.56 4.99 0.80
N PRO A 122 -6.28 5.13 1.20
CA PRO A 122 -5.52 6.37 0.96
C PRO A 122 -5.45 6.76 -0.52
N PHE A 123 -5.25 5.78 -1.42
CA PHE A 123 -5.19 6.03 -2.85
C PHE A 123 -6.54 6.45 -3.42
N TYR A 124 -7.63 5.81 -2.97
CA TYR A 124 -8.98 6.18 -3.37
C TYR A 124 -9.34 7.61 -2.93
N GLU A 125 -9.04 7.96 -1.68
CA GLU A 125 -9.26 9.31 -1.15
C GLU A 125 -8.47 10.36 -1.94
N THR A 126 -7.19 10.10 -2.20
CA THR A 126 -6.35 10.97 -3.03
C THR A 126 -6.91 11.10 -4.45
N THR A 127 -7.30 9.98 -5.08
CA THR A 127 -7.83 9.98 -6.46
C THR A 127 -9.10 10.80 -6.57
N ASN A 128 -10.02 10.63 -5.62
CA ASN A 128 -11.27 11.40 -5.60
C ASN A 128 -11.00 12.91 -5.40
N LEU A 129 -10.03 13.25 -4.56
CA LEU A 129 -9.67 14.64 -4.32
C LEU A 129 -9.05 15.29 -5.57
N ILE A 130 -8.12 14.60 -6.26
CA ILE A 130 -7.49 15.14 -7.48
C ILE A 130 -8.45 15.17 -8.68
N SER A 131 -9.44 14.27 -8.70
CA SER A 131 -10.45 14.16 -9.76
C SER A 131 -11.60 15.17 -9.63
N GLY A 132 -11.59 16.02 -8.59
CA GLY A 132 -12.55 17.11 -8.46
C GLY A 132 -12.34 18.18 -9.53
N SER A 133 -13.41 18.59 -10.21
CA SER A 133 -13.38 19.59 -11.29
C SER A 133 -13.84 21.00 -10.87
N SER A 134 -14.29 21.17 -9.62
CA SER A 134 -14.95 22.38 -9.13
C SER A 134 -14.05 23.36 -8.37
N TYR A 135 -12.75 23.06 -8.23
CA TYR A 135 -11.78 23.93 -7.55
C TYR A 135 -10.41 23.84 -8.23
N PRO A 136 -9.53 24.87 -8.11
CA PRO A 136 -8.16 24.76 -8.60
C PRO A 136 -7.40 23.75 -7.74
N THR A 137 -7.31 22.52 -8.21
CA THR A 137 -6.72 21.40 -7.47
C THR A 137 -5.20 21.31 -7.65
N SER A 138 -4.64 22.07 -8.59
CA SER A 138 -3.26 21.96 -9.08
C SER A 138 -2.19 22.09 -7.99
N ASN A 139 -2.40 22.98 -7.01
CA ASN A 139 -1.55 23.20 -5.85
C ASN A 139 -1.64 22.09 -4.79
N LEU A 140 -2.74 21.32 -4.76
CA LEU A 140 -2.92 20.21 -3.82
C LEU A 140 -2.27 18.89 -4.31
N TYR A 141 -2.03 18.75 -5.62
CA TYR A 141 -1.49 17.52 -6.20
C TYR A 141 -0.18 17.07 -5.54
N PHE A 142 0.77 18.01 -5.36
CA PHE A 142 2.04 17.70 -4.73
C PHE A 142 1.84 17.06 -3.35
N MET A 143 0.91 17.60 -2.55
CA MET A 143 0.65 17.11 -1.22
C MET A 143 -0.03 15.74 -1.20
N GLN A 144 -0.89 15.47 -2.17
CA GLN A 144 -1.50 14.16 -2.31
C GLN A 144 -0.50 13.08 -2.73
N VAL A 145 0.35 13.39 -3.71
CA VAL A 145 1.42 12.49 -4.17
C VAL A 145 2.43 12.23 -3.04
N TRP A 146 2.81 13.28 -2.31
CA TRP A 146 3.67 13.18 -1.12
C TRP A 146 3.06 12.30 -0.02
N LYS A 147 1.75 12.44 0.25
CA LYS A 147 1.03 11.62 1.23
C LYS A 147 1.06 10.14 0.84
N ILE A 148 0.82 9.83 -0.44
CA ILE A 148 0.91 8.46 -0.96
C ILE A 148 2.33 7.90 -0.76
N GLU A 149 3.36 8.64 -1.17
CA GLU A 149 4.75 8.20 -1.03
C GLU A 149 5.12 7.93 0.42
N SER A 150 4.67 8.81 1.33
CA SER A 150 4.88 8.66 2.78
C SER A 150 4.22 7.39 3.32
N ILE A 151 2.99 7.10 2.91
CA ILE A 151 2.27 5.88 3.33
C ILE A 151 2.97 4.63 2.80
N LEU A 152 3.41 4.64 1.54
CA LEU A 152 4.13 3.51 0.96
C LEU A 152 5.43 3.26 1.73
N ASN A 153 6.25 4.30 1.94
CA ASN A 153 7.52 4.19 2.67
C ASN A 153 7.34 3.68 4.10
N ALA A 154 6.33 4.19 4.82
CA ALA A 154 6.03 3.74 6.17
C ALA A 154 5.68 2.24 6.24
N ASN A 155 5.13 1.67 5.17
CA ASN A 155 4.73 0.27 5.12
C ASN A 155 5.75 -0.66 4.46
N LEU A 156 6.88 -0.15 3.93
CA LEU A 156 7.96 -0.98 3.36
C LEU A 156 8.64 -1.90 4.40
N HIS A 157 8.53 -1.54 5.69
CA HIS A 157 9.07 -2.29 6.81
C HIS A 157 7.97 -2.72 7.80
N ASN A 158 6.74 -2.88 7.32
CA ASN A 158 5.63 -3.31 8.16
C ASN A 158 5.87 -4.75 8.69
N GLU A 159 5.47 -5.00 9.94
CA GLU A 159 5.52 -6.34 10.55
C GLU A 159 4.58 -7.33 9.86
N ASP A 160 3.48 -6.83 9.29
CA ASP A 160 2.56 -7.62 8.48
C ASP A 160 3.15 -7.78 7.07
N GLU A 161 3.72 -8.96 6.82
CA GLU A 161 4.38 -9.30 5.54
C GLU A 161 3.45 -9.13 4.33
N ILE A 162 2.14 -9.33 4.47
CA ILE A 162 1.18 -9.11 3.37
C ILE A 162 1.11 -7.62 3.02
N ILE A 163 1.05 -6.75 4.04
CA ILE A 163 1.06 -5.30 3.85
C ILE A 163 2.40 -4.85 3.27
N LYS A 164 3.51 -5.39 3.78
CA LYS A 164 4.86 -5.07 3.32
C LYS A 164 5.08 -5.44 1.86
N ASP A 165 4.77 -6.68 1.47
CA ASP A 165 4.86 -7.16 0.09
C ASP A 165 3.96 -6.34 -0.86
N MET A 166 2.72 -6.04 -0.44
CA MET A 166 1.85 -5.16 -1.21
C MET A 166 2.45 -3.75 -1.37
N SER A 167 2.99 -3.18 -0.30
CA SER A 167 3.59 -1.83 -0.30
C SER A 167 4.81 -1.76 -1.21
N GLN A 168 5.66 -2.80 -1.21
CA GLN A 168 6.80 -2.90 -2.11
C GLN A 168 6.37 -2.90 -3.58
N ARG A 169 5.40 -3.74 -3.95
CA ARG A 169 4.86 -3.75 -5.32
C ARG A 169 4.23 -2.42 -5.72
N MET A 170 3.48 -1.80 -4.81
CA MET A 170 2.86 -0.49 -5.06
C MET A 170 3.91 0.62 -5.18
N LYS A 171 4.97 0.58 -4.37
CA LYS A 171 6.09 1.53 -4.45
C LYS A 171 6.86 1.42 -5.76
N MET A 172 7.13 0.20 -6.24
CA MET A 172 7.76 0.00 -7.55
C MET A 172 6.94 0.63 -8.68
N LYS A 173 5.62 0.46 -8.67
CA LYS A 173 4.74 1.10 -9.65
C LYS A 173 4.73 2.62 -9.48
N PHE A 174 4.68 3.11 -8.24
CA PHE A 174 4.69 4.53 -7.96
C PHE A 174 5.97 5.20 -8.49
N ASP A 175 7.13 4.65 -8.20
CA ASP A 175 8.43 5.21 -8.61
C ASP A 175 8.61 5.23 -10.13
N LYS A 176 8.08 4.22 -10.83
CA LYS A 176 8.10 4.15 -12.28
C LYS A 176 7.41 5.35 -12.94
N TYR A 177 6.30 5.82 -12.37
CA TYR A 177 5.50 6.88 -12.99
C TYR A 177 5.79 8.27 -12.41
N TRP A 178 6.15 8.38 -11.13
CA TRP A 178 6.20 9.69 -10.45
C TRP A 178 7.59 10.34 -10.40
N LYS A 179 8.67 9.63 -10.74
CA LYS A 179 10.04 10.18 -10.71
C LYS A 179 10.16 11.45 -11.55
N ASP A 180 9.67 11.44 -12.79
CA ASP A 180 9.82 12.55 -13.72
C ASP A 180 8.78 13.67 -13.49
N TYR A 181 7.57 13.32 -13.07
CA TYR A 181 6.50 14.28 -12.77
C TYR A 181 6.72 15.04 -11.45
N SER A 182 7.59 14.54 -10.58
CA SER A 182 7.85 15.12 -9.25
C SER A 182 8.30 16.59 -9.31
N VAL A 183 9.12 16.97 -10.29
CA VAL A 183 9.63 18.35 -10.45
C VAL A 183 8.53 19.31 -10.87
N VAL A 184 7.69 18.92 -11.84
CA VAL A 184 6.57 19.75 -12.32
C VAL A 184 5.55 19.99 -11.20
N LEU A 185 5.26 18.97 -10.40
CA LEU A 185 4.40 19.11 -9.22
C LEU A 185 5.03 20.01 -8.16
N ALA A 186 6.35 19.92 -7.96
CA ALA A 186 7.07 20.80 -7.04
C ALA A 186 7.04 22.27 -7.49
N PHE A 187 7.09 22.55 -8.80
CA PHE A 187 6.91 23.92 -9.32
C PHE A 187 5.53 24.46 -8.98
N ARG A 188 4.48 23.67 -9.26
CA ARG A 188 3.11 24.07 -8.92
C ARG A 188 2.94 24.37 -7.44
N ALA A 189 3.61 23.60 -6.58
CA ALA A 189 3.65 23.87 -5.15
C ALA A 189 4.39 25.18 -4.83
N ILE A 190 5.61 25.41 -5.35
CA ILE A 190 6.39 26.65 -5.07
C ILE A 190 5.69 27.91 -5.56
N LEU A 191 4.98 27.83 -6.68
CA LEU A 191 4.25 28.95 -7.26
C LEU A 191 2.99 29.30 -6.45
N ASP A 192 2.54 28.44 -5.54
CA ASP A 192 1.52 28.81 -4.56
C ASP A 192 2.17 29.72 -3.49
N PRO A 193 1.68 30.96 -3.28
CA PRO A 193 2.24 31.89 -2.29
C PRO A 193 2.34 31.32 -0.86
N LYS A 194 1.52 30.32 -0.53
CA LYS A 194 1.49 29.66 0.78
C LYS A 194 2.57 28.58 0.93
N MET A 195 3.15 28.09 -0.16
CA MET A 195 4.06 26.95 -0.18
C MET A 195 5.39 27.39 -0.80
N LYS A 196 6.42 27.55 0.05
CA LYS A 196 7.77 27.97 -0.38
C LYS A 196 8.74 26.80 -0.40
N PHE A 197 9.99 27.04 -0.81
CA PHE A 197 11.06 26.03 -0.79
C PHE A 197 11.26 25.37 0.58
N ASP A 198 11.06 26.07 1.69
CA ASP A 198 11.15 25.49 3.04
C ASP A 198 10.11 24.39 3.26
N PHE A 199 8.92 24.53 2.68
CA PHE A 199 7.88 23.52 2.73
C PHE A 199 8.27 22.28 1.92
N LEU A 200 8.77 22.47 0.69
CA LEU A 200 9.30 21.34 -0.11
C LEU A 200 10.45 20.64 0.58
N ARG A 201 11.36 21.40 1.20
CA ARG A 201 12.47 20.85 1.98
C ARG A 201 11.96 19.97 3.11
N PHE A 202 10.95 20.43 3.86
CA PHE A 202 10.31 19.62 4.89
C PHE A 202 9.74 18.32 4.31
N CYS A 203 9.01 18.39 3.19
CA CYS A 203 8.43 17.24 2.53
C CYS A 203 9.47 16.21 2.07
N TYR A 204 10.52 16.64 1.38
CA TYR A 204 11.57 15.75 0.91
C TYR A 204 12.39 15.18 2.06
N TYR A 205 12.73 15.97 3.07
CA TYR A 205 13.43 15.50 4.26
C TYR A 205 12.66 14.41 5.00
N LYS A 206 11.33 14.52 5.07
CA LYS A 206 10.47 13.51 5.71
C LYS A 206 10.39 12.20 4.95
N ILE A 207 10.48 12.22 3.63
CA ILE A 207 10.49 11.01 2.79
C ILE A 207 11.86 10.34 2.88
N ASP A 208 12.90 11.13 2.63
CA ASP A 208 14.28 10.66 2.61
C ASP A 208 15.23 11.85 2.84
N ALA A 209 15.80 11.89 4.03
CA ALA A 209 16.73 12.94 4.42
C ALA A 209 18.01 12.94 3.56
N SER A 210 18.41 11.79 3.00
CA SER A 210 19.65 11.65 2.23
C SER A 210 19.54 12.28 0.83
N THR A 211 18.41 12.09 0.14
CA THR A 211 18.18 12.66 -1.20
C THR A 211 17.54 14.05 -1.19
N CYS A 212 17.19 14.58 0.00
CA CYS A 212 16.49 15.84 0.14
C CYS A 212 17.22 17.03 -0.52
N HIS A 213 18.53 17.16 -0.30
CA HIS A 213 19.30 18.28 -0.84
C HIS A 213 19.35 18.23 -2.37
N GLU A 214 19.67 17.06 -2.93
CA GLU A 214 19.74 16.81 -4.37
C GLU A 214 18.41 17.13 -5.06
N LYS A 215 17.29 16.62 -4.52
CA LYS A 215 15.95 16.89 -5.07
C LYS A 215 15.59 18.38 -5.03
N LEU A 216 15.94 19.07 -3.94
CA LEU A 216 15.63 20.49 -3.79
C LEU A 216 16.44 21.35 -4.76
N GLU A 217 17.73 21.06 -4.92
CA GLU A 217 18.58 21.77 -5.89
C GLU A 217 18.14 21.50 -7.32
N ASN A 218 17.77 20.26 -7.67
CA ASN A 218 17.22 19.96 -8.99
C ASN A 218 15.97 20.79 -9.30
N VAL A 219 15.04 20.93 -8.34
CA VAL A 219 13.86 21.78 -8.49
C VAL A 219 14.25 23.26 -8.64
N LYS A 220 15.18 23.77 -7.83
CA LYS A 220 15.65 25.17 -7.96
C LYS A 220 16.25 25.45 -9.33
N THR A 221 17.21 24.62 -9.75
CA THR A 221 17.89 24.78 -11.05
C THR A 221 16.89 24.80 -12.18
N LYS A 222 15.98 23.81 -12.22
CA LYS A 222 14.98 23.72 -13.29
C LYS A 222 13.97 24.88 -13.26
N LEU A 223 13.64 25.42 -12.08
CA LEU A 223 12.76 26.59 -11.96
C LEU A 223 13.42 27.85 -12.53
N TYR A 224 14.71 28.07 -12.22
CA TYR A 224 15.45 29.22 -12.74
C TYR A 224 15.71 29.11 -14.26
N GLU A 225 16.03 27.91 -14.76
CA GLU A 225 16.11 27.66 -16.21
C GLU A 225 14.81 28.07 -16.93
N LEU A 226 13.66 27.64 -16.40
CA LEU A 226 12.35 27.99 -16.95
C LEU A 226 12.08 29.50 -16.89
N PHE A 227 12.46 30.15 -15.79
CA PHE A 227 12.28 31.60 -15.63
C PHE A 227 13.12 32.40 -16.63
N GLU A 228 14.39 32.03 -16.82
CA GLU A 228 15.28 32.71 -17.77
C GLU A 228 14.83 32.55 -19.22
N GLU A 229 14.32 31.37 -19.58
CA GLU A 229 13.71 31.12 -20.89
C GLU A 229 12.49 32.04 -21.11
N TYR A 230 11.60 32.12 -20.12
CA TYR A 230 10.43 32.99 -20.16
C TYR A 230 10.82 34.48 -20.25
N ALA A 231 11.78 34.93 -19.44
CA ALA A 231 12.27 36.30 -19.43
C ALA A 231 12.96 36.69 -20.75
N SER A 232 13.62 35.73 -21.40
CA SER A 232 14.26 35.95 -22.71
C SER A 232 13.23 36.08 -23.83
N ASN A 233 12.20 35.23 -23.84
CA ASN A 233 11.13 35.27 -24.84
C ASN A 233 10.28 36.55 -24.74
N THR A 234 9.99 37.02 -23.52
CA THR A 234 9.26 38.28 -23.32
C THR A 234 10.03 39.51 -23.80
N ARG A 235 11.37 39.54 -23.66
CA ARG A 235 12.21 40.63 -24.23
C ARG A 235 12.26 40.60 -25.75
N ALA A 236 12.21 39.41 -26.37
CA ALA A 236 12.21 39.27 -27.83
C ALA A 236 10.88 39.70 -28.48
N SER A 237 9.74 39.54 -27.80
CA SER A 237 8.45 40.03 -28.32
C SER A 237 8.30 41.55 -28.26
N SER A 238 8.82 42.21 -27.21
CA SER A 238 8.73 43.67 -27.03
C SER A 238 9.50 44.51 -28.07
N THR A 239 10.50 43.93 -28.73
CA THR A 239 11.28 44.61 -29.79
C THR A 239 10.61 44.53 -31.17
N SER A 240 9.62 43.65 -31.35
CA SER A 240 8.87 43.54 -32.62
C SER A 240 7.72 44.54 -32.74
N SER A 241 7.21 45.08 -31.63
CA SER A 241 6.07 46.01 -31.58
C SER A 241 6.43 47.50 -31.56
N LEU A 242 7.70 47.86 -31.77
CA LEU A 242 8.18 49.25 -31.83
C LEU A 242 8.56 49.71 -33.24
N ASN A 243 8.26 48.89 -34.27
CA ASN A 243 8.56 49.16 -35.69
C ASN A 243 7.29 49.27 -36.57
N GLU A 244 6.18 49.78 -36.04
CA GLU A 244 5.02 50.24 -36.84
C GLU A 244 4.66 51.70 -36.53
#